data_AF-A0A9N8D7Y2-F1
#
_entry.id   AF-A0A9N8D7Y2-F1
#
_cell.length_a   1.000
_cell.length_b   1.000
_cell.length_c   1.000
_cell.angle_alpha   90.00
_cell.angle_beta   90.00
_cell.angle_gamma   90.00
#
_symmetry.space_group_name_H-M   'P 1'
#
loop_
_entity.id
_entity.type
_entity.pdbx_description
1 polymer ?
#
loop_
_entity_poly.entity_id
_entity_poly.type
_entity_poly.pdbx_seq_one_letter_code
_entity_poly.pdbx_strand_id
1 'polypeptide(L)'
;MPNHLGPFPVTRSEVFRSKKDSTFEIDLGQGQQIVVKTRKDWVTVKMIKMKQRGFKNSRGMMGDFTTGAMLARDGKTVLKDPNAFGQEWQVRQDDPQLFGTVLSPQYPEQCIMPSLPSSTGRRLGESSVSEDEAKLACGSLQGQSYANCVFDVVHSGDLEIAEFYEQF
;
A
#
# COMPACT_ATOMS: atom_id res chain seq x y z
N MET A 1 -23.23 7.34 9.78
CA MET A 1 -22.43 7.88 8.65
C MET A 1 -22.97 7.29 7.36
N PRO A 2 -22.82 7.92 6.19
CA PRO A 2 -23.26 7.32 4.95
C PRO A 2 -22.49 6.01 4.75
N ASN A 3 -23.20 4.88 4.67
CA ASN A 3 -22.62 3.56 4.39
C ASN A 3 -22.30 3.40 2.89
N HIS A 4 -21.83 4.46 2.24
CA HIS A 4 -21.63 4.52 0.80
C HIS A 4 -20.40 5.36 0.45
N LEU A 5 -19.63 4.88 -0.52
CA LEU A 5 -18.57 5.62 -1.19
C LEU A 5 -19.04 5.92 -2.62
N GLY A 6 -19.58 7.12 -2.84
CA GLY A 6 -20.30 7.43 -4.07
C GLY A 6 -21.52 6.51 -4.24
N PRO A 7 -21.67 5.80 -5.38
CA PRO A 7 -22.77 4.85 -5.58
C PRO A 7 -22.55 3.48 -4.91
N PHE A 8 -21.38 3.24 -4.32
CA PHE A 8 -20.99 1.91 -3.86
C PHE A 8 -21.30 1.72 -2.37
N PRO A 9 -22.06 0.67 -1.99
CA PRO A 9 -22.30 0.33 -0.59
C PRO A 9 -21.00 -0.02 0.13
N VAL A 10 -20.92 0.38 1.40
CA VAL A 10 -19.80 0.10 2.31
C VAL A 10 -20.32 -0.59 3.54
N THR A 11 -19.84 -1.81 3.78
CA THR A 11 -20.10 -2.57 5.00
C THR A 11 -18.88 -2.45 5.91
N ARG A 12 -19.08 -2.01 7.15
CA ARG A 12 -18.03 -2.00 8.18
C ARG A 12 -18.23 -3.19 9.10
N SER A 13 -17.18 -3.96 9.34
CA SER A 13 -17.14 -5.00 10.36
C SER A 13 -15.97 -4.75 11.33
N GLU A 14 -16.23 -4.96 12.62
CA GLU A 14 -15.20 -5.02 13.65
C GLU A 14 -14.96 -6.49 13.98
N VAL A 15 -13.70 -6.91 14.01
CA VAL A 15 -13.37 -8.29 14.41
C VAL A 15 -13.55 -8.38 15.93
N PHE A 16 -14.51 -9.19 16.37
CA PHE A 16 -14.97 -9.30 17.77
C PHE A 16 -13.85 -9.61 18.81
N ARG A 17 -12.67 -10.07 18.36
CA ARG A 17 -11.52 -10.38 19.22
C ARG A 17 -10.52 -9.23 19.41
N SER A 18 -10.58 -8.18 18.60
CA SER A 18 -9.69 -7.03 18.66
C SER A 18 -10.47 -5.75 18.34
N LYS A 19 -10.73 -4.91 19.35
CA LYS A 19 -11.29 -3.56 19.13
C LYS A 19 -10.35 -2.64 18.32
N LYS A 20 -9.18 -3.13 17.90
CA LYS A 20 -8.14 -2.38 17.18
C LYS A 20 -8.21 -2.54 15.66
N ASP A 21 -9.01 -3.49 15.17
CA ASP A 21 -9.10 -3.79 13.73
C ASP A 21 -10.45 -3.34 13.16
N SER A 22 -10.42 -2.54 12.11
CA SER A 22 -11.62 -2.19 11.33
C SER A 22 -11.48 -2.68 9.89
N THR A 23 -12.49 -3.40 9.41
CA THR A 23 -12.60 -3.84 8.02
C THR A 23 -13.74 -3.10 7.34
N PHE A 24 -13.48 -2.58 6.15
CA PHE A 24 -14.43 -1.91 5.30
C PHE A 24 -14.52 -2.67 3.97
N GLU A 25 -15.70 -3.14 3.65
CA GLU A 25 -16.00 -3.88 2.45
C GLU A 25 -16.82 -3.01 1.51
N ILE A 26 -16.24 -2.65 0.38
CA ILE A 26 -16.86 -1.81 -0.64
C ILE A 26 -17.32 -2.73 -1.78
N ASP A 27 -18.64 -2.84 -1.96
CA ASP A 27 -19.23 -3.68 -3.00
C ASP A 27 -19.32 -2.92 -4.33
N LEU A 28 -18.63 -3.43 -5.35
CA LEU A 28 -18.65 -2.87 -6.72
C LEU A 28 -19.67 -3.59 -7.63
N GLY A 29 -20.43 -4.54 -7.08
CA GLY A 29 -21.38 -5.38 -7.79
C GLY A 29 -20.73 -6.56 -8.53
N GLN A 30 -21.56 -7.51 -8.96
CA GLN A 30 -21.13 -8.69 -9.74
C GLN A 30 -20.01 -9.52 -9.08
N GLY A 31 -19.96 -9.52 -7.74
CA GLY A 31 -18.97 -10.22 -6.92
C GLY A 31 -17.59 -9.53 -6.87
N GLN A 32 -17.48 -8.28 -7.33
CA GLN A 32 -16.28 -7.46 -7.23
C GLN A 32 -16.30 -6.67 -5.91
N GLN A 33 -15.19 -6.69 -5.17
CA GLN A 33 -15.11 -6.02 -3.87
C GLN A 33 -13.75 -5.37 -3.66
N ILE A 34 -13.74 -4.23 -2.98
CA ILE A 34 -12.53 -3.65 -2.38
C ILE A 34 -12.63 -3.84 -0.87
N VAL A 35 -11.64 -4.49 -0.28
CA VAL A 35 -11.57 -4.70 1.17
C VAL A 35 -10.45 -3.83 1.72
N VAL A 36 -10.81 -2.87 2.55
CA VAL A 36 -9.87 -2.00 3.26
C VAL A 36 -9.83 -2.48 4.71
N LYS A 37 -8.68 -2.96 5.16
CA LYS A 37 -8.43 -3.30 6.56
C LYS A 37 -7.54 -2.25 7.18
N THR A 38 -7.83 -1.89 8.43
CA THR A 38 -7.03 -0.95 9.20
C THR A 38 -6.72 -1.54 10.56
N ARG A 39 -5.47 -1.34 11.02
CA ARG A 39 -4.98 -1.74 12.34
C ARG A 39 -3.94 -0.71 12.77
N LYS A 40 -4.14 -0.05 13.91
CA LYS A 40 -3.30 1.10 14.32
C LYS A 40 -3.23 2.13 13.18
N ASP A 41 -2.02 2.46 12.73
CA ASP A 41 -1.75 3.39 11.61
C ASP A 41 -1.54 2.66 10.27
N TRP A 42 -1.81 1.37 10.20
CA TRP A 42 -1.65 0.56 9.00
C TRP A 42 -2.96 0.40 8.25
N VAL A 43 -2.85 0.38 6.92
CA VAL A 43 -3.95 0.12 6.01
C VAL A 43 -3.53 -0.94 4.99
N THR A 44 -4.42 -1.88 4.71
CA THR A 44 -4.30 -2.77 3.55
C THR A 44 -5.53 -2.63 2.68
N VAL A 45 -5.29 -2.61 1.37
CA VAL A 45 -6.34 -2.60 0.36
C VAL A 45 -6.24 -3.87 -0.46
N LYS A 46 -7.27 -4.70 -0.45
CA LYS A 46 -7.37 -5.93 -1.25
C LYS A 46 -8.43 -5.77 -2.31
N MET A 47 -8.06 -6.06 -3.55
CA MET A 47 -8.94 -6.01 -4.71
C MET A 47 -9.42 -7.44 -5.05
N ILE A 48 -10.71 -7.73 -4.94
CA ILE A 48 -11.26 -9.09 -5.09
C ILE A 48 -12.05 -9.22 -6.40
N LYS A 49 -11.63 -10.18 -7.26
CA LYS A 49 -12.31 -10.54 -8.52
C LYS A 49 -12.50 -9.37 -9.50
N MET A 50 -11.60 -8.38 -9.49
CA MET A 50 -11.67 -7.22 -10.40
C MET A 50 -11.74 -7.65 -11.87
N LYS A 51 -12.63 -6.98 -12.63
CA LYS A 51 -12.84 -7.28 -14.05
C LYS A 51 -12.35 -6.13 -14.93
N GLN A 52 -11.89 -6.49 -16.14
CA GLN A 52 -11.45 -5.52 -17.15
C GLN A 52 -12.48 -4.42 -17.42
N ARG A 53 -13.79 -4.73 -17.41
CA ARG A 53 -14.83 -3.73 -17.67
C ARG A 53 -14.72 -2.49 -16.77
N GLY A 54 -14.31 -2.66 -15.51
CA GLY A 54 -14.16 -1.55 -14.56
C GLY A 54 -12.76 -0.94 -14.52
N PHE A 55 -11.72 -1.71 -14.84
CA PHE A 55 -10.33 -1.35 -14.55
C PHE A 55 -9.39 -1.34 -15.75
N LYS A 56 -9.81 -1.79 -16.93
CA LYS A 56 -8.92 -1.87 -18.11
C LYS A 56 -8.29 -0.52 -18.48
N ASN A 57 -9.00 0.57 -18.25
CA ASN A 57 -8.53 1.92 -18.56
C ASN A 57 -7.96 2.65 -17.33
N SER A 58 -7.80 1.96 -16.19
CA SER A 58 -7.17 2.57 -15.01
C SER A 58 -5.71 2.87 -15.33
N ARG A 59 -5.23 4.01 -14.85
CA ARG A 59 -3.83 4.41 -14.94
C ARG A 59 -3.36 4.83 -13.57
N GLY A 60 -2.11 4.54 -13.23
CA GLY A 60 -1.54 4.89 -11.93
C GLY A 60 -0.45 3.91 -11.51
N MET A 61 -0.10 3.99 -10.24
CA MET A 61 0.95 3.17 -9.62
C MET A 61 0.63 1.67 -9.56
N MET A 62 -0.61 1.26 -9.86
CA MET A 62 -0.98 -0.16 -9.99
C MET A 62 -0.57 -0.77 -11.34
N GLY A 63 -0.08 0.06 -12.28
CA GLY A 63 0.31 -0.37 -13.63
C GLY A 63 -0.88 -0.68 -14.54
N ASP A 64 -0.59 -1.29 -15.68
CA ASP A 64 -1.60 -1.76 -16.63
C ASP A 64 -2.37 -2.96 -16.06
N PHE A 65 -3.70 -2.90 -16.13
CA PHE A 65 -4.56 -3.94 -15.55
C PHE A 65 -4.36 -5.33 -16.20
N THR A 66 -4.01 -5.37 -17.48
CA THR A 66 -3.97 -6.64 -18.23
C THR A 66 -2.59 -7.29 -18.17
N THR A 67 -1.54 -6.50 -18.25
CA THR A 67 -0.15 -6.95 -18.38
C THR A 67 0.65 -6.77 -17.09
N GLY A 68 0.19 -5.92 -16.17
CA GLY A 68 0.97 -5.51 -15.00
C GLY A 68 2.14 -4.58 -15.34
N ALA A 69 2.25 -4.11 -16.59
CA ALA A 69 3.34 -3.23 -16.99
C ALA A 69 3.29 -1.88 -16.25
N MET A 70 4.45 -1.43 -15.79
CA MET A 70 4.64 -0.11 -15.18
C MET A 70 4.60 0.98 -16.26
N LEU A 71 3.40 1.38 -16.68
CA LEU A 71 3.20 2.38 -17.73
C LEU A 71 3.31 3.82 -17.20
N ALA A 72 4.02 4.66 -17.94
CA ALA A 72 4.03 6.10 -17.72
C ALA A 72 2.65 6.72 -17.99
N ARG A 73 2.47 8.01 -17.66
CA ARG A 73 1.18 8.71 -17.79
C ARG A 73 0.69 8.81 -19.24
N ASP A 74 1.61 8.76 -20.20
CA ASP A 74 1.34 8.68 -21.64
C ASP A 74 0.60 7.39 -22.06
N GLY A 75 0.58 6.36 -21.20
CA GLY A 75 -0.02 5.06 -21.42
C GLY A 75 0.70 4.20 -22.45
N LYS A 76 1.93 4.55 -22.83
CA LYS A 76 2.71 3.87 -23.89
C LYS A 76 4.09 3.48 -23.42
N THR A 77 4.75 4.35 -22.66
CA THR A 77 6.12 4.13 -22.21
C THR A 77 6.13 3.15 -21.05
N VAL A 78 6.83 2.03 -21.20
CA VAL A 78 7.05 1.04 -20.12
C VAL A 78 8.30 1.43 -19.34
N LEU A 79 8.12 1.77 -18.07
CA LEU A 79 9.20 2.09 -17.14
C LEU A 79 9.64 0.80 -16.45
N LYS A 80 10.93 0.45 -16.54
CA LYS A 80 11.47 -0.77 -15.91
C LYS A 80 12.02 -0.53 -14.52
N ASP A 81 12.43 0.70 -14.24
CA ASP A 81 12.90 1.12 -12.92
C ASP A 81 11.70 1.54 -12.05
N PRO A 82 11.45 0.86 -10.91
CA PRO A 82 10.38 1.22 -9.99
C PRO A 82 10.51 2.65 -9.45
N ASN A 83 11.74 3.17 -9.29
CA ASN A 83 11.93 4.53 -8.81
C ASN A 83 11.49 5.53 -9.87
N ALA A 84 11.94 5.38 -11.12
CA ALA A 84 11.45 6.20 -12.23
C ALA A 84 9.92 6.10 -12.40
N PHE A 85 9.33 4.91 -12.22
CA PHE A 85 7.89 4.73 -12.24
C PHE A 85 7.17 5.50 -11.13
N GLY A 86 7.69 5.46 -9.89
CA GLY A 86 7.16 6.25 -8.78
C GLY A 86 7.26 7.76 -9.02
N GLN A 87 8.38 8.23 -9.57
CA GLN A 87 8.58 9.66 -9.88
C GLN A 87 7.62 10.15 -10.98
N GLU A 88 7.35 9.34 -12.01
CA GLU A 88 6.40 9.67 -13.09
C GLU A 88 4.96 9.85 -12.58
N TRP A 89 4.60 9.11 -11.52
CA TRP A 89 3.28 9.14 -10.90
C TRP A 89 3.17 10.11 -9.71
N GLN A 90 4.12 11.03 -9.53
CA GLN A 90 3.93 12.17 -8.64
C GLN A 90 2.69 12.98 -9.02
N VAL A 91 1.96 13.44 -8.00
CA VAL A 91 0.79 14.33 -8.16
C VAL A 91 1.28 15.68 -8.72
N ARG A 92 0.70 16.10 -9.84
CA ARG A 92 0.99 17.36 -10.53
C ARG A 92 -0.01 18.44 -10.13
N GLN A 93 0.29 19.69 -10.47
CA GLN A 93 -0.58 20.84 -10.15
C GLN A 93 -1.90 20.82 -10.92
N ASP A 94 -1.96 20.11 -12.05
CA ASP A 94 -3.18 19.91 -12.86
C ASP A 94 -3.99 18.68 -12.42
N ASP A 95 -3.46 17.85 -11.51
CA ASP A 95 -4.22 16.77 -10.91
C ASP A 95 -5.20 17.32 -9.85
N PRO A 96 -6.39 16.70 -9.63
CA PRO A 96 -7.31 17.12 -8.58
C PRO A 96 -6.66 17.14 -7.19
N GLN A 97 -6.81 18.24 -6.46
CA GLN A 97 -6.27 18.37 -5.11
C GLN A 97 -7.03 17.48 -4.12
N LEU A 98 -6.45 16.33 -3.78
CA LEU A 98 -7.02 15.39 -2.80
C LEU A 98 -6.61 15.71 -1.35
N PHE A 99 -5.49 16.39 -1.15
CA PHE A 99 -4.96 16.72 0.17
C PHE A 99 -5.29 18.16 0.55
N GLY A 100 -5.63 18.43 1.81
CA GLY A 100 -5.96 19.79 2.27
C GLY A 100 -4.77 20.76 2.23
N THR A 101 -3.54 20.24 2.16
CA THR A 101 -2.30 21.01 2.15
C THR A 101 -1.33 20.44 1.14
N VAL A 102 -0.59 21.31 0.45
CA VAL A 102 0.52 20.94 -0.42
C VAL A 102 1.78 20.80 0.43
N LEU A 103 2.44 19.64 0.37
CA LEU A 103 3.72 19.38 1.03
C LEU A 103 4.81 19.21 -0.04
N SER A 104 5.97 19.83 0.17
CA SER A 104 7.16 19.62 -0.67
C SER A 104 7.90 18.34 -0.24
N PRO A 105 8.53 17.59 -1.17
CA PRO A 105 8.60 17.86 -2.61
C PRO A 105 7.32 17.45 -3.35
N GLN A 106 6.85 18.31 -4.25
CA GLN A 106 5.77 18.02 -5.19
C GLN A 106 6.23 18.39 -6.61
N TYR A 107 5.74 17.67 -7.63
CA TYR A 107 6.08 17.95 -9.02
C TYR A 107 5.98 19.45 -9.33
N PRO A 108 7.00 20.06 -9.97
CA PRO A 108 8.12 19.44 -10.68
C PRO A 108 9.34 19.06 -9.82
N GLU A 109 9.33 19.31 -8.51
CA GLU A 109 10.40 18.84 -7.62
C GLU A 109 10.33 17.32 -7.43
N GLN A 110 11.45 16.64 -7.71
CA GLN A 110 11.52 15.18 -7.59
C GLN A 110 11.46 14.72 -6.14
N CYS A 111 10.84 13.56 -5.91
CA CYS A 111 10.74 12.96 -4.60
C CYS A 111 12.14 12.59 -4.13
N ILE A 112 12.49 13.03 -2.92
CA ILE A 112 13.77 12.76 -2.31
C ILE A 112 13.73 11.32 -1.81
N MET A 113 14.37 10.42 -2.56
CA MET A 113 14.49 9.03 -2.12
C MET A 113 15.34 8.97 -0.85
N PRO A 114 14.92 8.19 0.17
CA PRO A 114 15.75 7.97 1.34
C PRO A 114 17.08 7.36 0.88
N SER A 115 18.19 7.87 1.40
CA SER A 115 19.49 7.25 1.16
C SER A 115 19.43 5.81 1.63
N LEU A 116 19.83 4.86 0.78
CA LEU A 116 20.08 3.49 1.22
C LEU A 116 21.02 3.58 2.42
N PRO A 117 20.69 2.97 3.57
CA PRO A 117 21.63 2.91 4.66
C PRO A 117 22.89 2.26 4.10
N SER A 118 24.03 2.96 4.18
CA SER A 118 25.31 2.30 3.98
C SER A 118 25.32 1.09 4.91
N SER A 119 25.99 0.01 4.51
CA SER A 119 26.26 -1.15 5.38
C SER A 119 26.99 -0.80 6.69
N THR A 120 27.26 0.49 6.92
CA THR A 120 27.80 1.08 8.12
C THR A 120 26.69 1.79 8.91
N GLY A 121 25.89 0.98 9.62
CA GLY A 121 25.20 1.40 10.84
C GLY A 121 24.20 2.54 10.72
N ARG A 122 22.95 2.21 10.36
CA ARG A 122 21.85 2.78 11.15
C ARG A 122 22.13 2.40 12.59
N ARG A 123 22.18 3.36 13.51
CA ARG A 123 22.23 3.07 14.94
C ARG A 123 21.12 2.06 15.22
N LEU A 124 21.48 0.89 15.75
CA LEU A 124 20.60 -0.19 16.24
C LEU A 124 19.63 0.27 17.36
N GLY A 125 19.32 1.56 17.47
CA GLY A 125 18.48 2.16 18.49
C GLY A 125 17.38 3.08 17.97
N GLU A 126 17.14 3.13 16.65
CA GLU A 126 15.99 3.88 16.09
C GLU A 126 14.79 2.97 15.79
N SER A 127 15.04 1.72 15.38
CA SER A 127 14.01 0.68 15.46
C SER A 127 14.10 -0.03 16.80
N SER A 128 12.97 -0.11 17.51
CA SER A 128 12.83 -0.88 18.74
C SER A 128 12.88 -2.39 18.52
N VAL A 129 12.90 -2.85 17.26
CA VAL A 129 12.82 -4.27 16.91
C VAL A 129 14.05 -4.68 16.10
N SER A 130 14.73 -5.72 16.56
CA SER A 130 15.86 -6.30 15.85
C SER A 130 15.41 -7.12 14.63
N GLU A 131 16.32 -7.31 13.67
CA GLU A 131 16.05 -8.13 12.48
C GLU A 131 15.70 -9.59 12.85
N ASP A 132 16.33 -10.14 13.89
CA ASP A 132 16.06 -11.52 14.34
C ASP A 132 14.68 -11.66 14.99
N GLU A 133 14.25 -10.68 15.79
CA GLU A 133 12.89 -10.63 16.33
C GLU A 133 11.85 -10.51 15.21
N ALA A 134 12.13 -9.68 14.20
CA ALA A 134 11.25 -9.55 13.03
C ALA A 134 11.14 -10.85 12.23
N LYS A 135 12.26 -11.53 11.97
CA LYS A 135 12.29 -12.83 11.29
C LYS A 135 11.50 -13.90 12.04
N LEU A 136 11.60 -13.91 13.37
CA LEU A 136 10.85 -14.83 14.21
C LEU A 136 9.35 -14.54 14.15
N ALA A 137 8.95 -13.28 14.28
CA ALA A 137 7.55 -12.88 14.22
C ALA A 137 6.90 -13.18 12.85
N CYS A 138 7.63 -13.00 11.76
CA CYS A 138 7.15 -13.28 10.40
C CYS A 138 7.32 -14.75 9.97
N GLY A 139 7.83 -15.64 10.82
CA GLY A 139 8.28 -16.99 10.44
C GLY A 139 7.22 -17.94 9.90
N SER A 140 5.93 -17.61 10.07
CA SER A 140 4.80 -18.36 9.50
C SER A 140 4.61 -18.10 7.99
N LEU A 141 5.15 -16.98 7.48
CA LEU A 141 5.00 -16.54 6.09
C LEU A 141 6.10 -17.14 5.20
N GLN A 142 5.85 -17.12 3.88
CA GLN A 142 6.80 -17.62 2.88
C GLN A 142 6.96 -16.63 1.73
N GLY A 143 8.07 -16.75 1.00
CA GLY A 143 8.34 -15.99 -0.23
C GLY A 143 8.30 -14.48 -0.01
N GLN A 144 7.62 -13.76 -0.92
CA GLN A 144 7.56 -12.29 -0.87
C GLN A 144 6.84 -11.77 0.37
N SER A 145 5.82 -12.48 0.86
CA SER A 145 5.09 -12.07 2.07
C SER A 145 5.99 -12.10 3.30
N TYR A 146 6.90 -13.08 3.41
CA TYR A 146 7.91 -13.12 4.46
C TYR A 146 8.86 -11.92 4.37
N ALA A 147 9.41 -11.66 3.18
CA ALA A 147 10.35 -10.56 2.99
C ALA A 147 9.72 -9.19 3.28
N ASN A 148 8.48 -8.96 2.83
CA ASN A 148 7.74 -7.72 3.08
C ASN A 148 7.41 -7.56 4.58
N CYS A 149 6.97 -8.63 5.24
CA CYS A 149 6.69 -8.60 6.68
C CYS A 149 7.94 -8.23 7.49
N VAL A 150 9.08 -8.89 7.24
CA VAL A 150 10.33 -8.58 7.96
C VAL A 150 10.75 -7.13 7.71
N PHE A 151 10.65 -6.66 6.46
CA PHE A 151 10.97 -5.28 6.13
C PHE A 151 10.08 -4.31 6.91
N ASP A 152 8.76 -4.49 6.90
CA ASP A 152 7.80 -3.61 7.56
C ASP A 152 7.99 -3.62 9.08
N VAL A 153 8.17 -4.79 9.70
CA VAL A 153 8.38 -4.92 11.16
C VAL A 153 9.65 -4.20 11.59
N VAL A 154 10.76 -4.37 10.85
CA VAL A 154 12.03 -3.68 11.17
C VAL A 154 11.90 -2.17 11.00
N HIS A 155 11.26 -1.69 9.93
CA HIS A 155 11.19 -0.26 9.63
C HIS A 155 10.15 0.50 10.47
N SER A 156 9.13 -0.20 10.94
CA SER A 156 8.12 0.35 11.84
C SER A 156 8.50 0.26 13.32
N GLY A 157 9.35 -0.72 13.69
CA GLY A 157 9.62 -1.04 15.08
C GLY A 157 8.44 -1.70 15.82
N ASP A 158 7.48 -2.30 15.10
CA ASP A 158 6.26 -2.88 15.68
C ASP A 158 6.06 -4.35 15.27
N LEU A 159 6.22 -5.26 16.25
CA LEU A 159 6.04 -6.70 16.04
C LEU A 159 4.58 -7.09 15.73
N GLU A 160 3.59 -6.30 16.17
CA GLU A 160 2.16 -6.61 15.94
C GLU A 160 1.76 -6.49 14.45
N ILE A 161 2.63 -5.93 13.60
CA ILE A 161 2.44 -5.92 12.15
C ILE A 161 2.54 -7.32 11.55
N ALA A 162 3.34 -8.22 12.13
CA ALA A 162 3.46 -9.58 11.59
C ALA A 162 2.10 -10.30 11.57
N GLU A 163 1.30 -10.14 12.62
CA GLU A 163 -0.07 -10.67 12.69
C GLU A 163 -1.01 -10.08 11.62
N PHE A 164 -0.72 -8.87 11.12
CA PHE A 164 -1.51 -8.24 10.06
C PHE A 164 -1.30 -8.95 8.72
N TYR A 165 -0.08 -9.46 8.48
CA TYR A 165 0.26 -10.23 7.29
C TYR A 165 -0.38 -11.63 7.27
N GLU A 166 -0.59 -12.26 8.43
CA GLU A 166 -1.20 -13.60 8.53
C GLU A 166 -2.68 -13.65 8.11
N GLN A 167 -3.32 -12.50 7.92
CA GLN A 167 -4.74 -12.38 7.57
C GLN A 167 -5.01 -12.25 6.05
N PHE A 168 -4.01 -12.56 5.21
CA PHE A 168 -4.05 -12.33 3.76
C PHE A 168 -3.84 -13.55 2.88
#